data_AF-A0A2H5FR06-F1
#
_entry.id   AF-A0A2H5FR06-F1
#
_cell.length_a   1.000
_cell.length_b   1.000
_cell.length_c   1.000
_cell.angle_alpha   90.00
_cell.angle_beta   90.00
_cell.angle_gamma   90.00
#
_symmetry.space_group_name_H-M   'P 1'
#
loop_
_entity.id
_entity.type
_entity.pdbx_description
1 polymer ?
#
loop_
_entity_poly.entity_id
_entity_poly.type
_entity_poly.pdbx_seq_one_letter_code
_entity_poly.pdbx_strand_id
1 'polypeptide(L)'
;MSKIIILKDSALAQTDELITLLKNNKNLEIIELQDCLVSALEDIAQKNQTVLIALGNQCELGWNISNKINAFKAIILIHPQVLSNYLTMSHQHPCMIIHSPQNSFITPHQLTAISRPRPDIAQFISSSHNILEYQQEIFAFMQQYLQAPEEAHLTRIIRDTDIMKMLPAPNPGAIRILEENKVTVGIVVPDKNPPFEHINPGYKNEIHFVVSGTALFRHGSTNQKVLVNPGDFVYVKAFEKHEWTDWSDDFKLIFMQWEIE
;
A
#
# COMPACT_ATOMS: atom_id res chain seq x y z
N MET A 1 6.93 15.24 -16.64
CA MET A 1 6.82 15.67 -15.24
C MET A 1 5.34 15.65 -14.89
N SER A 2 4.96 14.92 -13.85
CA SER A 2 3.55 14.77 -13.48
C SER A 2 3.12 15.99 -12.69
N LYS A 3 1.99 16.58 -13.05
CA LYS A 3 1.40 17.68 -12.27
C LYS A 3 0.47 17.10 -11.22
N ILE A 4 0.29 17.78 -10.10
CA ILE A 4 -0.80 17.57 -9.13
C ILE A 4 -1.45 18.90 -8.80
N ILE A 5 -2.73 18.87 -8.43
CA ILE A 5 -3.47 20.05 -7.98
C ILE A 5 -3.72 19.93 -6.48
N ILE A 6 -3.42 20.98 -5.73
CA ILE A 6 -3.70 21.05 -4.29
C ILE A 6 -4.65 22.22 -4.02
N LEU A 7 -5.83 21.90 -3.49
CA LEU A 7 -6.74 22.87 -2.88
C LEU A 7 -6.31 23.05 -1.42
N LYS A 8 -5.57 24.12 -1.15
CA LYS A 8 -4.97 24.35 0.16
C LYS A 8 -5.98 25.00 1.11
N ASP A 9 -5.87 24.62 2.38
CA ASP A 9 -6.55 25.31 3.46
C ASP A 9 -5.52 25.77 4.49
N SER A 10 -5.27 27.08 4.53
CA SER A 10 -4.33 27.67 5.48
C SER A 10 -4.76 27.53 6.95
N ALA A 11 -6.02 27.19 7.22
CA ALA A 11 -6.49 26.91 8.58
C ALA A 11 -6.13 25.49 9.05
N LEU A 12 -5.77 24.58 8.13
CA LEU A 12 -5.35 23.23 8.50
C LEU A 12 -3.86 23.22 8.83
N ALA A 13 -3.53 22.77 10.04
CA ALA A 13 -2.14 22.56 10.47
C ALA A 13 -1.41 21.61 9.51
N GLN A 14 -0.10 21.80 9.36
CA GLN A 14 0.79 20.95 8.54
C GLN A 14 0.56 20.99 7.02
N THR A 15 -0.33 21.88 6.54
CA THR A 15 -0.51 22.12 5.09
C THR A 15 0.81 22.45 4.39
N ASP A 16 1.58 23.39 4.92
CA ASP A 16 2.85 23.82 4.32
C ASP A 16 3.93 22.73 4.40
N GLU A 17 3.92 21.94 5.48
CA GLU A 17 4.84 20.80 5.66
C GLU A 17 4.58 19.72 4.62
N LEU A 18 3.31 19.35 4.41
CA LEU A 18 2.91 18.41 3.36
C LEU A 18 3.30 18.91 1.98
N ILE A 19 3.00 20.18 1.65
CA ILE A 19 3.35 20.76 0.35
C ILE A 19 4.87 20.74 0.14
N THR A 20 5.65 21.10 1.16
CA THR A 20 7.13 21.06 1.10
C THR A 20 7.64 19.64 0.86
N LEU A 21 7.08 18.66 1.56
CA LEU A 21 7.41 17.26 1.42
C LEU A 21 7.07 16.74 0.02
N LEU A 22 5.92 17.09 -0.53
CA LEU A 22 5.53 16.74 -1.91
C LEU A 22 6.46 17.39 -2.94
N LYS A 23 6.89 18.65 -2.74
CA LYS A 23 7.82 19.38 -3.62
C LYS A 23 9.22 18.76 -3.65
N ASN A 24 9.63 18.06 -2.59
CA ASN A 24 10.92 17.35 -2.58
C ASN A 24 10.95 16.16 -3.56
N ASN A 25 9.79 15.71 -4.05
CA ASN A 25 9.72 14.72 -5.11
C ASN A 25 9.99 15.39 -6.47
N LYS A 26 11.20 15.20 -7.00
CA LYS A 26 11.70 15.86 -8.23
C LYS A 26 10.87 15.60 -9.50
N ASN A 27 9.94 14.65 -9.48
CA ASN A 27 9.10 14.30 -10.63
C ASN A 27 7.72 14.96 -10.61
N LEU A 28 7.41 15.76 -9.58
CA LEU A 28 6.11 16.40 -9.38
C LEU A 28 6.18 17.92 -9.56
N GLU A 29 5.24 18.46 -10.31
CA GLU A 29 4.92 19.88 -10.36
C GLU A 29 3.61 20.12 -9.61
N ILE A 30 3.60 21.07 -8.66
CA ILE A 30 2.42 21.32 -7.82
C ILE A 30 1.73 22.61 -8.25
N ILE A 31 0.43 22.50 -8.55
CA ILE A 31 -0.46 23.64 -8.79
C ILE A 31 -1.26 23.88 -7.51
N GLU A 32 -0.88 24.90 -6.75
CA GLU A 32 -1.55 25.29 -5.51
C GLU A 32 -2.69 26.27 -5.79
N LEU A 33 -3.87 26.00 -5.24
CA LEU A 33 -5.06 26.84 -5.37
C LEU A 33 -5.69 27.07 -4.00
N GLN A 34 -6.10 28.31 -3.74
CA GLN A 34 -6.86 28.71 -2.56
C GLN A 34 -8.04 29.56 -3.03
N ASP A 35 -9.21 29.33 -2.44
CA ASP A 35 -10.44 30.08 -2.74
C ASP A 35 -10.73 30.19 -4.24
N CYS A 36 -10.46 29.11 -4.98
CA CYS A 36 -10.50 29.12 -6.43
C CYS A 36 -11.94 28.97 -6.95
N LEU A 37 -12.24 29.65 -8.05
CA LEU A 37 -13.50 29.47 -8.75
C LEU A 37 -13.56 28.09 -9.42
N VAL A 38 -14.71 27.41 -9.31
CA VAL A 38 -14.96 26.07 -9.87
C VAL A 38 -14.58 25.98 -11.35
N SER A 39 -14.91 27.00 -12.15
CA SER A 39 -14.60 27.03 -13.58
C SER A 39 -13.10 27.05 -13.87
N ALA A 40 -12.31 27.76 -13.06
CA ALA A 40 -10.86 27.78 -13.21
C ALA A 40 -10.24 26.42 -12.86
N LEU A 41 -10.75 25.76 -11.82
CA LEU A 41 -10.30 24.41 -11.46
C LEU A 41 -10.61 23.40 -12.56
N GLU A 42 -11.76 23.51 -13.19
CA GLU A 42 -12.15 22.67 -14.32
C GLU A 42 -11.18 22.79 -15.50
N ASP A 43 -10.91 24.02 -15.94
CA ASP A 43 -9.96 24.28 -17.03
C ASP A 43 -8.55 23.75 -16.72
N ILE A 44 -8.10 23.91 -15.46
CA ILE A 44 -6.79 23.41 -15.03
C ILE A 44 -6.79 21.88 -15.00
N ALA A 45 -7.82 21.24 -14.44
CA ALA A 45 -7.91 19.79 -14.35
C ALA A 45 -7.92 19.13 -15.74
N GLN A 46 -8.73 19.65 -16.67
CA GLN A 46 -8.83 19.13 -18.04
C GLN A 46 -7.50 19.19 -18.79
N LYS A 47 -6.70 20.25 -18.60
CA LYS A 47 -5.39 20.39 -19.24
C LYS A 47 -4.32 19.44 -18.71
N ASN A 48 -4.46 18.99 -17.46
CA ASN A 48 -3.38 18.29 -16.76
C ASN A 48 -3.65 16.80 -16.54
N GLN A 49 -4.91 16.36 -16.55
CA GLN A 49 -5.34 14.98 -16.26
C GLN A 49 -4.60 14.35 -15.07
N THR A 50 -5.01 14.71 -13.85
CA THR A 50 -4.11 14.67 -12.69
C THR A 50 -4.80 14.22 -11.39
N VAL A 51 -4.04 14.05 -10.32
CA VAL A 51 -4.53 13.82 -8.95
C VAL A 51 -4.87 15.16 -8.28
N LEU A 52 -6.03 15.19 -7.61
CA LEU A 52 -6.45 16.31 -6.77
C LEU A 52 -6.21 15.98 -5.29
N ILE A 53 -5.56 16.88 -4.56
CA ILE A 53 -5.50 16.84 -3.10
C ILE A 53 -6.30 18.02 -2.57
N ALA A 54 -7.27 17.77 -1.71
CA ALA A 54 -8.02 18.82 -1.03
C ALA A 54 -7.84 18.70 0.48
N LEU A 55 -7.65 19.85 1.13
CA LEU A 55 -7.35 19.95 2.55
C LEU A 55 -8.48 20.67 3.28
N GLY A 56 -8.85 20.20 4.47
CA GLY A 56 -9.72 20.92 5.38
C GLY A 56 -11.07 21.31 4.74
N ASN A 57 -11.38 22.60 4.76
CA ASN A 57 -12.62 23.18 4.25
C ASN A 57 -12.72 23.05 2.72
N GLN A 58 -11.60 22.93 2.02
CA GLN A 58 -11.59 22.72 0.57
C GLN A 58 -11.98 21.29 0.18
N CYS A 59 -12.06 20.34 1.13
CA CYS A 59 -12.45 18.98 0.84
C CYS A 59 -13.86 18.88 0.26
N GLU A 60 -14.81 19.72 0.71
CA GLU A 60 -16.17 19.71 0.15
C GLU A 60 -16.17 20.13 -1.33
N LEU A 61 -15.40 21.16 -1.67
CA LEU A 61 -15.21 21.57 -3.06
C LEU A 61 -14.57 20.45 -3.87
N GLY A 62 -13.48 19.85 -3.37
CA GLY A 62 -12.78 18.74 -4.02
C GLY A 62 -13.70 17.53 -4.26
N TRP A 63 -14.51 17.18 -3.28
CA TRP A 63 -15.50 16.10 -3.32
C TRP A 63 -16.62 16.34 -4.33
N ASN A 64 -17.15 17.56 -4.38
CA ASN A 64 -18.22 17.90 -5.31
C ASN A 64 -17.71 18.01 -6.75
N ILE A 65 -16.50 18.53 -6.95
CA ILE A 65 -15.96 18.77 -8.28
C ILE A 65 -15.36 17.51 -8.91
N SER A 66 -14.81 16.59 -8.10
CA SER A 66 -14.31 15.31 -8.59
C SER A 66 -15.38 14.51 -9.32
N ASN A 67 -16.63 14.61 -8.89
CA ASN A 67 -17.76 13.92 -9.51
C ASN A 67 -18.33 14.62 -10.74
N LYS A 68 -17.89 15.84 -11.01
CA LYS A 68 -18.27 16.60 -12.21
C LYS A 68 -17.20 16.51 -13.30
N ILE A 69 -15.93 16.40 -12.91
CA ILE A 69 -14.80 16.47 -13.82
C ILE A 69 -14.16 15.09 -13.97
N ASN A 70 -14.24 14.53 -15.19
CA ASN A 70 -13.64 13.24 -15.52
C ASN A 70 -12.12 13.29 -15.73
N ALA A 71 -11.53 14.49 -15.71
CA ALA A 71 -10.09 14.67 -15.91
C ALA A 71 -9.26 14.30 -14.67
N PHE A 72 -9.86 14.16 -13.49
CA PHE A 72 -9.11 13.70 -12.33
C PHE A 72 -8.82 12.20 -12.45
N LYS A 73 -7.58 11.80 -12.17
CA LYS A 73 -7.17 10.40 -12.14
C LYS A 73 -7.43 9.75 -10.77
N ALA A 74 -7.35 10.54 -9.70
CA ALA A 74 -7.69 10.16 -8.34
C ALA A 74 -7.87 11.40 -7.47
N ILE A 75 -8.45 11.22 -6.29
CA ILE A 75 -8.59 12.28 -5.30
C ILE A 75 -8.08 11.86 -3.92
N ILE A 76 -7.53 12.82 -3.18
CA ILE A 76 -7.11 12.67 -1.80
C ILE A 76 -7.77 13.78 -0.99
N LEU A 77 -8.52 13.41 0.05
CA LEU A 77 -9.17 14.35 0.97
C LEU A 77 -8.53 14.22 2.35
N ILE A 78 -8.02 15.32 2.89
CA ILE A 78 -7.32 15.32 4.18
C ILE A 78 -8.08 16.21 5.17
N HIS A 79 -8.49 15.61 6.29
CA HIS A 79 -9.31 16.24 7.33
C HIS A 79 -10.55 16.97 6.80
N PRO A 80 -11.44 16.27 6.06
CA PRO A 80 -12.65 16.90 5.55
C PRO A 80 -13.57 17.35 6.69
N GLN A 81 -13.91 18.65 6.71
CA GLN A 81 -14.86 19.19 7.70
C GLN A 81 -16.29 18.66 7.46
N VAL A 82 -16.72 18.72 6.20
CA VAL A 82 -18.02 18.25 5.69
C VAL A 82 -17.81 17.66 4.29
N LEU A 83 -18.50 16.56 3.99
CA LEU A 83 -18.65 15.98 2.67
C LEU A 83 -20.14 15.73 2.42
N SER A 84 -20.77 16.68 1.74
CA SER A 84 -22.17 16.57 1.35
C SER A 84 -22.43 15.25 0.61
N ASN A 85 -23.51 14.55 0.98
CA ASN A 85 -23.90 13.27 0.36
C ASN A 85 -22.83 12.16 0.45
N TYR A 86 -21.96 12.18 1.47
CA TYR A 86 -20.91 11.17 1.65
C TYR A 86 -21.42 9.73 1.53
N LEU A 87 -22.61 9.42 2.07
CA LEU A 87 -23.13 8.04 2.05
C LEU A 87 -23.83 7.66 0.75
N THR A 88 -24.21 8.63 -0.08
CA THR A 88 -25.12 8.43 -1.20
C THR A 88 -24.50 8.73 -2.55
N MET A 89 -23.44 9.54 -2.61
CA MET A 89 -22.80 9.89 -3.87
C MET A 89 -21.93 8.73 -4.38
N SER A 90 -22.20 8.26 -5.58
CA SER A 90 -21.33 7.32 -6.31
C SER A 90 -20.10 8.08 -6.81
N HIS A 91 -18.91 7.62 -6.40
CA HIS A 91 -17.67 8.27 -6.78
C HIS A 91 -17.10 7.66 -8.08
N GLN A 92 -16.70 8.49 -9.03
CA GLN A 92 -16.20 8.01 -10.33
C GLN A 92 -14.69 7.74 -10.34
N HIS A 93 -13.97 8.29 -9.37
CA HIS A 93 -12.51 8.20 -9.30
C HIS A 93 -12.04 7.43 -8.06
N PRO A 94 -10.85 6.82 -8.08
CA PRO A 94 -10.19 6.36 -6.88
C PRO A 94 -10.10 7.49 -5.84
N CYS A 95 -10.52 7.21 -4.62
CA CYS A 95 -10.58 8.19 -3.54
C CYS A 95 -9.83 7.67 -2.31
N MET A 96 -8.96 8.51 -1.76
CA MET A 96 -8.38 8.32 -0.44
C MET A 96 -8.89 9.41 0.51
N ILE A 97 -9.29 9.01 1.72
CA ILE A 97 -9.63 9.93 2.81
C ILE A 97 -8.70 9.67 3.99
N ILE A 98 -8.07 10.74 4.47
CA ILE A 98 -7.28 10.73 5.69
C ILE A 98 -7.98 11.63 6.69
N HIS A 99 -8.31 11.11 7.87
CA HIS A 99 -8.89 11.92 8.94
C HIS A 99 -8.39 11.49 10.32
N SER A 100 -8.72 12.27 11.34
CA SER A 100 -8.47 11.91 12.75
C SER A 100 -9.74 12.20 13.54
N PRO A 101 -10.25 11.24 14.35
CA PRO A 101 -11.49 11.39 15.11
C PRO A 101 -11.45 12.54 16.13
N GLN A 102 -10.27 12.85 16.63
CA GLN A 102 -10.07 13.84 17.68
C GLN A 102 -9.73 15.23 17.09
N ASN A 103 -9.51 15.35 15.78
CA ASN A 103 -9.21 16.63 15.15
C ASN A 103 -10.46 17.53 15.19
N SER A 104 -10.34 18.74 15.75
CA SER A 104 -11.45 19.70 15.87
C SER A 104 -12.00 20.18 14.54
N PHE A 105 -11.31 19.90 13.43
CA PHE A 105 -11.68 20.31 12.10
C PHE A 105 -12.88 19.52 11.54
N ILE A 106 -13.06 18.26 11.93
CA ILE A 106 -14.19 17.43 11.45
C ILE A 106 -15.44 17.68 12.30
N THR A 107 -16.59 17.90 11.66
CA THR A 107 -17.85 18.04 12.39
C THR A 107 -18.29 16.69 12.98
N PRO A 108 -18.99 16.64 14.14
CA PRO A 108 -19.49 15.38 14.71
C PRO A 108 -20.40 14.60 13.75
N HIS A 109 -21.21 15.31 12.96
CA HIS A 109 -22.04 14.73 11.91
C HIS A 109 -21.18 14.07 10.82
N GLN A 110 -20.17 14.78 10.32
CA GLN A 110 -19.26 14.24 9.30
C GLN A 110 -18.46 13.05 9.83
N LEU A 111 -18.00 13.11 11.08
CA LEU A 111 -17.30 12.00 11.73
C LEU A 111 -18.19 10.76 11.77
N THR A 112 -19.46 10.91 12.18
CA THR A 112 -20.44 9.81 12.18
C THR A 112 -20.66 9.21 10.80
N ALA A 113 -20.71 10.06 9.76
CA ALA A 113 -20.87 9.61 8.39
C ALA A 113 -19.63 8.86 7.89
N ILE A 114 -18.43 9.43 8.07
CA ILE A 114 -17.14 8.86 7.65
C ILE A 114 -16.78 7.60 8.44
N SER A 115 -17.24 7.45 9.68
CA SER A 115 -17.09 6.20 10.45
C SER A 115 -17.86 5.03 9.85
N ARG A 116 -18.76 5.25 8.88
CA ARG A 116 -19.36 4.17 8.11
C ARG A 116 -18.44 3.81 6.94
N PRO A 117 -17.89 2.59 6.89
CA PRO A 117 -16.94 2.20 5.87
C PRO A 117 -17.60 2.22 4.49
N ARG A 118 -16.91 2.82 3.53
CA ARG A 118 -17.25 2.78 2.12
C ARG A 118 -16.23 1.89 1.39
N PRO A 119 -16.65 0.78 0.77
CA PRO A 119 -15.70 -0.15 0.13
C PRO A 119 -14.99 0.46 -1.08
N ASP A 120 -15.50 1.55 -1.63
CA ASP A 120 -14.95 2.26 -2.79
C ASP A 120 -13.96 3.38 -2.41
N ILE A 121 -13.70 3.60 -1.11
CA ILE A 121 -12.81 4.65 -0.62
C ILE A 121 -11.73 4.03 0.27
N ALA A 122 -10.46 4.34 -0.02
CA ALA A 122 -9.34 4.01 0.86
C ALA A 122 -9.34 4.99 2.05
N GLN A 123 -9.58 4.49 3.26
CA GLN A 123 -9.76 5.34 4.43
C GLN A 123 -8.68 5.09 5.48
N PHE A 124 -8.01 6.16 5.89
CA PHE A 124 -6.96 6.17 6.91
C PHE A 124 -7.35 7.06 8.09
N ILE A 125 -7.13 6.54 9.30
CA ILE A 125 -7.57 7.18 10.55
C ILE A 125 -6.35 7.42 11.44
N SER A 126 -5.80 8.65 11.41
CA SER A 126 -4.65 9.02 12.26
C SER A 126 -5.07 9.09 13.72
N SER A 127 -4.30 8.42 14.56
CA SER A 127 -4.42 8.46 16.03
C SER A 127 -3.72 9.65 16.66
N SER A 128 -2.71 10.25 16.00
CA SER A 128 -1.91 11.36 16.52
C SER A 128 -2.28 12.73 15.96
N HIS A 129 -3.27 12.77 15.06
CA HIS A 129 -3.65 13.95 14.25
C HIS A 129 -2.58 14.41 13.25
N ASN A 130 -1.45 13.72 13.16
CA ASN A 130 -0.37 14.06 12.26
C ASN A 130 -0.58 13.42 10.89
N ILE A 131 -0.91 14.23 9.89
CA ILE A 131 -1.14 13.73 8.53
C ILE A 131 0.12 13.12 7.90
N LEU A 132 1.31 13.53 8.36
CA LEU A 132 2.59 13.11 7.80
C LEU A 132 2.95 11.66 8.17
N GLU A 133 2.24 11.04 9.12
CA GLU A 133 2.32 9.60 9.37
C GLU A 133 2.01 8.79 8.10
N TYR A 134 1.09 9.29 7.28
CA TYR A 134 0.65 8.64 6.04
C TYR A 134 1.37 9.15 4.79
N GLN A 135 2.54 9.79 4.94
CA GLN A 135 3.28 10.33 3.80
C GLN A 135 3.57 9.26 2.73
N GLN A 136 3.87 8.03 3.14
CA GLN A 136 4.24 6.96 2.22
C GLN A 136 3.03 6.49 1.43
N GLU A 137 1.88 6.37 2.08
CA GLU A 137 0.59 6.01 1.51
C GLU A 137 0.09 7.10 0.56
N ILE A 138 0.20 8.37 0.95
CA ILE A 138 -0.11 9.51 0.07
C ILE A 138 0.72 9.44 -1.21
N PHE A 139 2.04 9.25 -1.09
CA PHE A 139 2.91 9.14 -2.26
C PHE A 139 2.59 7.91 -3.10
N ALA A 140 2.41 6.74 -2.50
CA ALA A 140 2.12 5.50 -3.20
C ALA A 140 0.80 5.60 -3.97
N PHE A 141 -0.26 6.08 -3.32
CA PHE A 141 -1.57 6.29 -3.94
C PHE A 141 -1.47 7.28 -5.10
N MET A 142 -0.79 8.41 -4.92
CA MET A 142 -0.58 9.38 -6.00
C MET A 142 0.18 8.77 -7.18
N GLN A 143 1.31 8.08 -6.93
CA GLN A 143 2.14 7.52 -7.99
C GLN A 143 1.37 6.48 -8.80
N GLN A 144 0.62 5.62 -8.13
CA GLN A 144 -0.22 4.59 -8.76
C GLN A 144 -1.16 5.18 -9.83
N TYR A 145 -1.76 6.34 -9.55
CA TYR A 145 -2.73 6.96 -10.47
C TYR A 145 -2.12 8.04 -11.36
N LEU A 146 -0.92 8.55 -11.07
CA LEU A 146 -0.22 9.47 -11.96
C LEU A 146 0.42 8.74 -13.14
N GLN A 147 0.88 7.51 -12.94
CA GLN A 147 1.40 6.62 -13.98
C GLN A 147 0.34 6.32 -15.05
N ALA A 148 0.77 5.97 -16.26
CA ALA A 148 -0.18 5.50 -17.26
C ALA A 148 -0.77 4.15 -16.81
N PRO A 149 -2.05 3.83 -17.11
CA PRO A 149 -2.64 2.54 -16.74
C PRO A 149 -1.87 1.32 -17.25
N GLU A 150 -1.18 1.45 -18.38
CA GLU A 150 -0.31 0.40 -18.94
C GLU A 150 1.01 0.22 -18.16
N GLU A 151 1.45 1.27 -17.46
CA GLU A 151 2.66 1.28 -16.62
C GLU A 151 2.35 0.84 -15.18
N ALA A 152 1.13 1.08 -14.72
CA ALA A 152 0.67 0.63 -13.42
C ALA A 152 0.33 -0.86 -13.47
N HIS A 153 1.23 -1.71 -12.97
CA HIS A 153 0.93 -3.13 -12.71
C HIS A 153 -0.01 -3.28 -11.50
N LEU A 154 -1.25 -2.78 -11.63
CA LEU A 154 -2.25 -2.74 -10.55
C LEU A 154 -2.65 -4.13 -10.04
N THR A 155 -2.42 -5.17 -10.85
CA THR A 155 -2.61 -6.56 -10.44
C THR A 155 -1.64 -7.42 -11.22
N ARG A 156 -0.95 -8.32 -10.52
CA ARG A 156 -0.05 -9.30 -11.14
C ARG A 156 -0.58 -10.70 -10.89
N ILE A 157 -0.95 -11.40 -11.95
CA ILE A 157 -1.26 -12.82 -11.87
C ILE A 157 0.03 -13.59 -12.11
N ILE A 158 0.53 -14.26 -11.07
CA ILE A 158 1.72 -15.11 -11.16
C ILE A 158 1.26 -16.54 -11.35
N ARG A 159 1.57 -17.13 -12.51
CA ARG A 159 1.18 -18.50 -12.85
C ARG A 159 2.28 -19.46 -12.42
N ASP A 160 1.91 -20.66 -11.95
CA ASP A 160 2.87 -21.74 -11.60
C ASP A 160 3.85 -22.04 -12.75
N THR A 161 3.37 -21.97 -14.00
CA THR A 161 4.21 -22.13 -15.22
C THR A 161 5.29 -21.07 -15.38
N ASP A 162 5.08 -19.87 -14.85
CA ASP A 162 6.06 -18.78 -14.93
C ASP A 162 7.08 -18.88 -13.80
N ILE A 163 6.65 -19.33 -12.62
CA ILE A 163 7.51 -19.59 -11.47
C ILE A 163 8.56 -20.65 -11.81
N MET A 164 8.16 -21.74 -12.46
CA MET A 164 9.08 -22.83 -12.86
C MET A 164 10.14 -22.42 -13.89
N LYS A 165 10.00 -21.24 -14.53
CA LYS A 165 11.00 -20.68 -15.45
C LYS A 165 11.99 -19.74 -14.75
N MET A 166 11.73 -19.35 -13.51
CA MET A 166 12.59 -18.45 -12.75
C MET A 166 13.75 -19.24 -12.14
N LEU A 167 14.91 -18.57 -12.00
CA LEU A 167 16.07 -19.18 -11.36
C LEU A 167 15.85 -19.20 -9.84
N PRO A 168 15.87 -20.38 -9.19
CA PRO A 168 15.80 -20.44 -7.74
C PRO A 168 17.05 -19.85 -7.10
N ALA A 169 16.89 -19.22 -5.95
CA ALA A 169 18.01 -18.88 -5.08
C ALA A 169 18.70 -20.18 -4.60
N PRO A 170 20.02 -20.16 -4.37
CA PRO A 170 20.74 -21.31 -3.85
C PRO A 170 20.14 -21.70 -2.49
N ASN A 171 19.51 -22.88 -2.43
CA ASN A 171 18.96 -23.63 -1.28
C ASN A 171 18.17 -22.81 -0.22
N PRO A 172 16.88 -23.06 0.04
CA PRO A 172 16.08 -24.25 -0.31
C PRO A 172 15.40 -24.20 -1.68
N GLY A 173 15.99 -23.51 -2.66
CA GLY A 173 15.35 -23.36 -3.97
C GLY A 173 14.25 -22.30 -3.96
N ALA A 174 14.39 -21.28 -3.11
CA ALA A 174 13.45 -20.19 -2.98
C ALA A 174 13.39 -19.35 -4.27
N ILE A 175 12.20 -19.24 -4.86
CA ILE A 175 11.92 -18.42 -6.04
C ILE A 175 11.18 -17.17 -5.57
N ARG A 176 11.79 -16.00 -5.77
CA ARG A 176 11.14 -14.72 -5.47
C ARG A 176 10.17 -14.38 -6.59
N ILE A 177 8.90 -14.20 -6.24
CA ILE A 177 7.83 -13.92 -7.21
C ILE A 177 7.36 -12.46 -7.14
N LEU A 178 7.52 -11.81 -5.99
CA LEU A 178 7.19 -10.40 -5.75
C LEU A 178 8.21 -9.76 -4.81
N GLU A 179 8.61 -8.52 -5.08
CA GLU A 179 9.42 -7.70 -4.17
C GLU A 179 8.91 -6.26 -4.23
N GLU A 180 8.30 -5.79 -3.13
CA GLU A 180 7.70 -4.45 -3.01
C GLU A 180 7.90 -3.90 -1.59
N ASN A 181 8.33 -2.64 -1.46
CA ASN A 181 8.37 -1.90 -0.18
C ASN A 181 8.91 -2.71 1.00
N LYS A 182 10.05 -3.39 0.81
CA LYS A 182 10.77 -4.24 1.78
C LYS A 182 10.15 -5.62 2.03
N VAL A 183 8.96 -5.88 1.49
CA VAL A 183 8.33 -7.19 1.49
C VAL A 183 8.78 -7.99 0.27
N THR A 184 9.17 -9.23 0.50
CA THR A 184 9.47 -10.20 -0.55
C THR A 184 8.52 -11.37 -0.39
N VAL A 185 7.81 -11.74 -1.45
CA VAL A 185 7.00 -12.97 -1.49
C VAL A 185 7.65 -13.93 -2.46
N GLY A 186 7.68 -15.21 -2.09
CA GLY A 186 8.21 -16.25 -2.94
C GLY A 186 7.61 -17.61 -2.67
N ILE A 187 8.08 -18.58 -3.43
CA ILE A 187 7.74 -20.00 -3.26
C ILE A 187 9.02 -20.75 -3.01
N VAL A 188 9.03 -21.66 -2.05
CA VAL A 188 10.11 -22.62 -1.90
C VAL A 188 9.69 -23.90 -2.60
N VAL A 189 10.51 -24.30 -3.57
CA VAL A 189 10.48 -25.62 -4.18
C VAL A 189 11.83 -26.25 -3.88
N PRO A 190 11.92 -27.16 -2.89
CA PRO A 190 13.18 -27.78 -2.53
C PRO A 190 13.85 -28.39 -3.76
N ASP A 191 15.13 -28.11 -3.94
CA ASP A 191 15.92 -28.76 -4.97
C ASP A 191 16.48 -30.10 -4.46
N LYS A 192 17.28 -30.79 -5.28
CA LYS A 192 17.87 -32.08 -4.93
C LYS A 192 19.12 -31.95 -4.04
N ASN A 193 19.49 -30.74 -3.63
CA ASN A 193 20.67 -30.55 -2.80
C ASN A 193 20.36 -30.92 -1.35
N PRO A 194 21.38 -31.37 -0.58
CA PRO A 194 21.20 -31.63 0.84
C PRO A 194 20.67 -30.38 1.56
N PRO A 195 19.72 -30.52 2.50
CA PRO A 195 19.31 -29.41 3.34
C PRO A 195 20.50 -28.94 4.21
N PHE A 196 20.51 -27.65 4.54
CA PHE A 196 21.40 -27.11 5.54
C PHE A 196 20.72 -26.03 6.37
N GLU A 197 21.17 -25.92 7.61
CA GLU A 197 20.74 -24.87 8.53
C GLU A 197 21.18 -23.49 8.02
N HIS A 198 20.24 -22.56 7.93
CA HIS A 198 20.50 -21.21 7.43
C HIS A 198 19.77 -20.13 8.23
N ILE A 199 20.19 -18.89 8.01
CA ILE A 199 19.51 -17.68 8.45
C ILE A 199 18.95 -17.00 7.20
N ASN A 200 17.80 -16.36 7.33
CA ASN A 200 17.17 -15.67 6.22
C ASN A 200 18.08 -14.63 5.56
N PRO A 201 18.20 -14.64 4.21
CA PRO A 201 18.95 -13.64 3.48
C PRO A 201 18.49 -12.22 3.84
N GLY A 202 19.46 -11.34 4.12
CA GLY A 202 19.17 -9.97 4.53
C GLY A 202 18.63 -9.82 5.95
N TYR A 203 18.69 -10.88 6.77
CA TYR A 203 18.31 -10.85 8.19
C TYR A 203 16.86 -10.38 8.41
N LYS A 204 15.94 -10.90 7.60
CA LYS A 204 14.52 -10.56 7.60
C LYS A 204 13.70 -11.51 8.47
N ASN A 205 12.56 -11.03 8.95
CA ASN A 205 11.51 -11.90 9.48
C ASN A 205 10.85 -12.65 8.32
N GLU A 206 10.29 -13.82 8.58
CA GLU A 206 9.64 -14.64 7.55
C GLU A 206 8.46 -15.45 8.08
N ILE A 207 7.43 -15.58 7.25
CA ILE A 207 6.34 -16.56 7.43
C ILE A 207 6.33 -17.49 6.24
N HIS A 208 6.27 -18.78 6.51
CA HIS A 208 6.00 -19.83 5.55
C HIS A 208 4.57 -20.32 5.69
N PHE A 209 3.90 -20.57 4.58
CA PHE A 209 2.61 -21.24 4.49
C PHE A 209 2.75 -22.49 3.63
N VAL A 210 2.53 -23.66 4.22
CA VAL A 210 2.66 -24.94 3.50
C VAL A 210 1.42 -25.16 2.63
N VAL A 211 1.63 -25.28 1.32
CA VAL A 211 0.56 -25.42 0.32
C VAL A 211 0.26 -26.89 0.04
N SER A 212 1.31 -27.71 -0.10
CA SER A 212 1.20 -29.14 -0.40
C SER A 212 2.39 -29.90 0.15
N GLY A 213 2.25 -31.22 0.25
CA GLY A 213 3.25 -32.12 0.82
C GLY A 213 3.53 -31.89 2.30
N THR A 214 4.54 -32.59 2.80
CA THR A 214 4.98 -32.51 4.21
C THR A 214 6.48 -32.35 4.29
N ALA A 215 6.98 -31.75 5.35
CA ALA A 215 8.40 -31.68 5.65
C ALA A 215 8.66 -31.68 7.16
N LEU A 216 9.89 -31.99 7.56
CA LEU A 216 10.35 -31.76 8.92
C LEU A 216 11.04 -30.40 9.01
N PHE A 217 10.53 -29.54 9.88
CA PHE A 217 11.11 -28.24 10.20
C PHE A 217 11.90 -28.30 11.51
N ARG A 218 13.08 -27.69 11.51
CA ARG A 218 13.90 -27.50 12.71
C ARG A 218 14.09 -26.02 12.97
N HIS A 219 13.81 -25.60 14.20
CA HIS A 219 14.07 -24.24 14.67
C HIS A 219 15.35 -24.19 15.52
N GLY A 220 16.27 -23.30 15.13
CA GLY A 220 17.46 -22.94 15.90
C GLY A 220 18.35 -24.11 16.26
N SER A 221 19.01 -23.98 17.41
CA SER A 221 19.93 -24.98 17.98
C SER A 221 19.23 -26.18 18.63
N THR A 222 17.92 -26.32 18.49
CA THR A 222 17.20 -27.47 19.05
C THR A 222 17.35 -28.67 18.12
N ASN A 223 17.57 -29.86 18.69
CA ASN A 223 17.57 -31.11 17.91
C ASN A 223 16.14 -31.58 17.55
N GLN A 224 15.11 -30.83 17.97
CA GLN A 224 13.73 -31.21 17.73
C GLN A 224 13.32 -30.84 16.31
N LYS A 225 12.93 -31.86 15.54
CA LYS A 225 12.24 -31.70 14.26
C LYS A 225 10.74 -31.79 14.48
N VAL A 226 9.98 -30.91 13.83
CA VAL A 226 8.52 -30.88 13.86
C VAL A 226 8.01 -31.21 12.47
N LEU A 227 7.10 -32.18 12.35
CA LEU A 227 6.40 -32.45 11.10
C LEU A 227 5.43 -31.33 10.79
N VAL A 228 5.56 -30.77 9.60
CA VAL A 228 4.74 -29.66 9.10
C VAL A 228 3.89 -30.18 7.94
N ASN A 229 2.61 -29.82 7.93
CA ASN A 229 1.59 -30.32 7.04
C ASN A 229 0.98 -29.19 6.19
N PRO A 230 0.27 -29.51 5.09
CA PRO A 230 -0.47 -28.50 4.33
C PRO A 230 -1.43 -27.71 5.22
N GLY A 231 -1.42 -26.38 5.10
CA GLY A 231 -2.20 -25.46 5.92
C GLY A 231 -1.47 -24.91 7.15
N ASP A 232 -0.32 -25.48 7.52
CA ASP A 232 0.47 -24.97 8.64
C ASP A 232 1.20 -23.67 8.28
N PHE A 233 1.36 -22.82 9.30
CA PHE A 233 2.16 -21.60 9.25
C PHE A 233 3.42 -21.76 10.10
N VAL A 234 4.58 -21.40 9.54
CA VAL A 234 5.86 -21.40 10.26
C VAL A 234 6.45 -20.00 10.24
N TYR A 235 6.53 -19.38 11.41
CA TYR A 235 7.17 -18.09 11.61
C TYR A 235 8.63 -18.24 12.02
N VAL A 236 9.51 -17.51 11.35
CA VAL A 236 10.94 -17.41 11.66
C VAL A 236 11.27 -15.95 11.90
N LYS A 237 11.73 -15.64 13.11
CA LYS A 237 12.19 -14.30 13.44
C LYS A 237 13.54 -14.03 12.77
N ALA A 238 13.80 -12.77 12.44
CA ALA A 238 15.12 -12.36 11.95
C ALA A 238 16.26 -12.88 12.84
N PHE A 239 17.36 -13.26 12.19
CA PHE A 239 18.56 -13.87 12.80
C PHE A 239 18.38 -15.30 13.35
N GLU A 240 17.16 -15.84 13.37
CA GLU A 240 16.95 -17.23 13.79
C GLU A 240 17.40 -18.20 12.71
N LYS A 241 18.15 -19.20 13.15
CA LYS A 241 18.53 -20.33 12.30
C LYS A 241 17.36 -21.27 12.14
N HIS A 242 17.24 -21.87 10.97
CA HIS A 242 16.24 -22.90 10.74
C HIS A 242 16.65 -23.80 9.57
N GLU A 243 15.94 -24.92 9.45
CA GLU A 243 16.18 -25.90 8.41
C GLU A 243 14.88 -26.63 8.06
N TRP A 244 14.64 -26.81 6.76
CA TRP A 244 13.66 -27.76 6.24
C TRP A 244 14.39 -29.05 5.89
N THR A 245 13.81 -30.21 6.18
CA THR A 245 14.40 -31.53 5.89
C THR A 245 13.30 -32.55 5.60
N ASP A 246 13.65 -33.72 5.07
CA ASP A 246 12.76 -34.88 4.97
C ASP A 246 11.39 -34.53 4.34
N TRP A 247 11.43 -33.77 3.25
CA TRP A 247 10.23 -33.30 2.55
C TRP A 247 9.73 -34.33 1.52
N SER A 248 8.41 -34.34 1.28
CA SER A 248 7.79 -35.14 0.23
C SER A 248 8.06 -34.55 -1.17
N ASP A 249 7.91 -35.38 -2.21
CA ASP A 249 8.14 -34.98 -3.61
C ASP A 249 7.23 -33.83 -4.08
N ASP A 250 6.06 -33.67 -3.46
CA ASP A 250 5.07 -32.64 -3.75
C ASP A 250 5.13 -31.44 -2.78
N PHE A 251 6.17 -31.37 -1.93
CA PHE A 251 6.29 -30.31 -0.93
C PHE A 251 6.45 -28.94 -1.59
N LYS A 252 5.52 -28.04 -1.27
CA LYS A 252 5.56 -26.64 -1.70
C LYS A 252 5.10 -25.75 -0.56
N LEU A 253 5.77 -24.61 -0.41
CA LEU A 253 5.33 -23.55 0.50
C LEU A 253 5.46 -22.17 -0.14
N ILE A 254 4.66 -21.23 0.35
CA ILE A 254 4.78 -19.80 0.05
C ILE A 254 5.50 -19.15 1.23
N PHE A 255 6.46 -18.27 0.96
CA PHE A 255 7.09 -17.47 2.00
C PHE A 255 6.82 -15.98 1.79
N MET A 256 6.74 -15.24 2.89
CA MET A 256 6.74 -13.78 2.93
C MET A 256 7.83 -13.32 3.88
N GLN A 257 8.76 -12.50 3.40
CA GLN A 257 9.84 -11.89 4.16
C GLN A 257 9.65 -10.38 4.29
N TRP A 258 9.99 -9.81 5.43
CA TRP A 258 9.98 -8.35 5.64
C TRP A 258 11.13 -7.91 6.56
N GLU A 259 11.56 -6.66 6.40
CA GLU A 259 12.62 -6.08 7.21
C GLU A 259 12.21 -5.95 8.69
N ILE A 260 13.22 -5.84 9.56
CA ILE A 260 13.04 -5.54 10.98
C ILE A 260 12.70 -4.05 11.10
N GLU A 261 11.64 -3.73 11.84
CA GLU A 261 11.29 -2.35 12.23
C GLU A 261 12.24 -1.80 13.31
#